data_AF-A0A3Q1LZD6-F1
#
_entry.id   AF-A0A3Q1LZD6-F1
#
_cell.length_a   1.000
_cell.length_b   1.000
_cell.length_c   1.000
_cell.angle_alpha   90.00
_cell.angle_beta   90.00
_cell.angle_gamma   90.00
#
_symmetry.space_group_name_H-M   'P 1'
#
loop_
_entity.id
_entity.type
_entity.pdbx_description
1 polymer ?
#
loop_
_entity_poly.entity_id
_entity_poly.type
_entity_poly.pdbx_seq_one_letter_code
_entity_poly.pdbx_strand_id
1 'polypeptide(L)'
;MAPSESALIGWWEGPVRAVVEDWLLRGGTPVSGNSTGKPAAAMATAKRLAAPPLWPVEARLAALLPDLLVFRNPRGSEPELATAQGVLLGVHVTDVLCFGGDILNITGNVLLALWTVEQNQLSDIITLVAKCSLEIQEKFGIYHTREGQDLQLKIGLSAGRISQVIVGDEQRQYLLVIGRDVDGVQLAQRLAQANEIVLSWNCWKLCEQYMFEVEIMREDEAVKLRDMRIIDPFDFDEHFYKCLDYLPHYRTSADILRAALELDPDSALEQTLRKHIMKNLLKKIDEGQPMEYISEFRTVTMVLVSLEFHKTAWVLHLCHLIQEAALYISTVIETGGGQLSRIFMFETGCMFLCVFGLPGDKKPDECAHALESSFSIFSFCWENLAETK
;
A
#
# COMPACT_ATOMS: atom_id res chain seq x y z
N MET A 1 3.14 21.64 -29.40
CA MET A 1 3.33 20.18 -29.20
C MET A 1 3.86 20.00 -27.79
N ALA A 2 2.99 19.68 -26.85
CA ALA A 2 3.39 19.34 -25.49
C ALA A 2 3.92 17.89 -25.46
N PRO A 3 4.97 17.58 -24.70
CA PRO A 3 5.46 16.21 -24.59
C PRO A 3 4.47 15.37 -23.78
N SER A 4 4.21 14.15 -24.23
CA SER A 4 3.46 13.12 -23.53
C SER A 4 4.19 12.71 -22.25
N GLU A 5 3.53 12.84 -21.10
CA GLU A 5 4.03 12.29 -19.83
C GLU A 5 3.88 10.75 -19.85
N SER A 6 5.00 10.05 -19.80
CA SER A 6 5.07 8.61 -19.59
C SER A 6 5.11 8.33 -18.09
N ALA A 7 4.05 7.77 -17.53
CA ALA A 7 4.08 7.22 -16.18
C ALA A 7 4.77 5.85 -16.20
N LEU A 8 5.90 5.73 -15.51
CA LEU A 8 6.61 4.47 -15.28
C LEU A 8 5.97 3.76 -14.08
N ILE A 9 5.36 2.60 -14.31
CA ILE A 9 5.01 1.64 -13.26
C ILE A 9 6.09 0.57 -13.28
N GLY A 10 7.12 0.75 -12.45
CA GLY A 10 8.18 -0.24 -12.26
C GLY A 10 7.87 -1.11 -11.03
N TRP A 11 7.78 -2.42 -11.23
CA TRP A 11 7.89 -3.40 -10.15
C TRP A 11 9.36 -3.86 -10.12
N TRP A 12 10.07 -3.57 -9.03
CA TRP A 12 11.52 -3.81 -8.90
C TRP A 12 11.86 -4.60 -7.64
N GLU A 13 12.87 -5.47 -7.79
CA GLU A 13 13.78 -5.87 -6.72
C GLU A 13 15.22 -5.42 -7.06
N GLY A 14 15.97 -5.07 -6.01
CA GLY A 14 17.44 -5.06 -5.98
C GLY A 14 17.93 -5.94 -4.80
N PRO A 15 19.21 -6.33 -4.77
CA PRO A 15 19.65 -7.65 -4.31
C PRO A 15 19.71 -7.78 -2.78
N VAL A 16 18.96 -8.73 -2.20
CA VAL A 16 19.26 -9.28 -0.88
C VAL A 16 20.19 -10.48 -1.07
N ARG A 17 21.51 -10.21 -1.09
CA ARG A 17 22.52 -11.27 -0.97
C ARG A 17 23.63 -10.79 -0.02
N ALA A 18 23.96 -11.65 0.94
CA ALA A 18 24.79 -11.48 2.14
C ALA A 18 23.95 -10.99 3.35
N VAL A 19 23.62 -11.83 4.34
CA VAL A 19 24.51 -12.72 5.10
C VAL A 19 23.79 -14.03 5.46
N VAL A 20 24.15 -15.13 4.80
CA VAL A 20 23.99 -16.49 5.36
C VAL A 20 25.19 -17.29 4.88
N GLU A 21 26.24 -17.34 5.70
CA GLU A 21 27.21 -18.43 5.63
C GLU A 21 27.06 -19.29 6.87
N ASP A 22 27.10 -20.59 6.58
CA ASP A 22 27.17 -21.75 7.45
C ASP A 22 25.84 -22.33 7.96
N TRP A 23 25.83 -23.67 8.09
CA TRP A 23 24.70 -24.59 8.31
C TRP A 23 24.15 -25.31 7.08
N LEU A 24 25.04 -25.76 6.20
CA LEU A 24 24.88 -27.07 5.57
C LEU A 24 25.80 -28.06 6.27
N LEU A 25 25.27 -28.85 7.21
CA LEU A 25 25.72 -30.21 7.55
C LEU A 25 24.82 -30.77 8.67
N ARG A 26 24.22 -31.95 8.39
CA ARG A 26 23.23 -32.75 9.18
C ARG A 26 21.78 -32.38 8.79
N GLY A 27 21.04 -33.14 7.99
CA GLY A 27 21.01 -34.59 7.78
C GLY A 27 19.78 -35.14 8.50
N GLY A 28 18.73 -35.52 7.76
CA GLY A 28 17.55 -36.20 8.31
C GLY A 28 16.35 -36.26 7.36
N THR A 29 16.18 -37.41 6.71
CA THR A 29 15.06 -37.82 5.84
C THR A 29 13.77 -38.17 6.60
N PRO A 30 12.62 -38.35 5.91
CA PRO A 30 11.26 -38.13 6.44
C PRO A 30 10.56 -39.40 6.94
N VAL A 31 9.43 -39.25 7.64
CA VAL A 31 8.52 -40.35 7.96
C VAL A 31 7.06 -39.98 7.63
N SER A 32 6.44 -40.91 6.90
CA SER A 32 5.07 -40.99 6.39
C SER A 32 4.00 -41.30 7.45
N GLY A 33 2.74 -40.93 7.17
CA GLY A 33 1.58 -41.47 7.88
C GLY A 33 0.23 -41.15 7.21
N ASN A 34 -0.24 -42.05 6.34
CA ASN A 34 -1.61 -42.09 5.82
C ASN A 34 -2.62 -42.51 6.91
N SER A 35 -3.82 -41.91 6.95
CA SER A 35 -5.04 -42.70 7.20
C SER A 35 -6.31 -42.01 6.70
N THR A 36 -7.13 -42.85 6.09
CA THR A 36 -8.36 -42.66 5.31
C THR A 36 -9.63 -42.49 6.15
N GLY A 37 -10.60 -41.71 5.65
CA GLY A 37 -12.01 -41.78 6.10
C GLY A 37 -12.96 -40.82 5.36
N LYS A 38 -13.80 -41.35 4.46
CA LYS A 38 -15.00 -40.73 3.83
C LYS A 38 -16.20 -41.64 4.17
N PRO A 39 -17.47 -41.26 3.91
CA PRO A 39 -18.08 -39.93 3.81
C PRO A 39 -19.35 -39.81 4.70
N ALA A 40 -19.84 -38.60 4.98
CA ALA A 40 -21.19 -38.41 5.50
C ALA A 40 -21.91 -37.32 4.68
N ALA A 41 -23.02 -37.72 4.07
CA ALA A 41 -23.94 -36.86 3.35
C ALA A 41 -24.71 -35.96 4.33
N ALA A 42 -24.86 -34.67 4.01
CA ALA A 42 -25.86 -33.81 4.60
C ALA A 42 -26.41 -32.85 3.54
N MET A 43 -27.74 -32.88 3.43
CA MET A 43 -28.59 -32.13 2.50
C MET A 43 -28.36 -30.62 2.52
N ALA A 44 -28.54 -30.03 1.35
CA ALA A 44 -28.64 -28.60 1.10
C ALA A 44 -29.84 -27.99 1.84
N THR A 45 -29.58 -26.96 2.64
CA THR A 45 -30.61 -26.05 3.15
C THR A 45 -30.16 -24.63 2.86
N ALA A 46 -30.89 -23.98 1.95
CA ALA A 46 -30.71 -22.58 1.60
C ALA A 46 -30.81 -21.70 2.86
N LYS A 47 -29.72 -21.03 3.23
CA LYS A 47 -29.71 -19.99 4.27
C LYS A 47 -29.37 -18.67 3.60
N ARG A 48 -30.32 -17.74 3.71
CA ARG A 48 -30.25 -16.33 3.30
C ARG A 48 -28.87 -15.74 3.54
N LEU A 49 -28.35 -15.03 2.52
CA LEU A 49 -27.16 -14.19 2.61
C LEU A 49 -27.22 -13.37 3.90
N ALA A 50 -26.33 -13.68 4.82
CA ALA A 50 -26.04 -12.83 5.95
C ALA A 50 -25.42 -11.53 5.39
N ALA A 51 -25.89 -10.39 5.89
CA ALA A 51 -25.26 -9.10 5.69
C ALA A 51 -23.75 -9.21 5.96
N PRO A 52 -22.90 -8.46 5.22
CA PRO A 52 -21.47 -8.47 5.48
C PRO A 52 -21.23 -8.11 6.95
N PRO A 53 -20.31 -8.81 7.65
CA PRO A 53 -20.07 -8.56 9.06
C PRO A 53 -19.65 -7.10 9.24
N LEU A 54 -20.51 -6.34 9.92
CA LEU A 54 -20.18 -5.05 10.51
C LEU A 54 -19.09 -5.34 11.55
N TRP A 55 -17.83 -5.08 11.23
CA TRP A 55 -16.74 -5.27 12.18
C TRP A 55 -16.84 -4.21 13.28
N PRO A 56 -16.75 -4.57 14.57
CA PRO A 56 -16.60 -3.62 15.64
C PRO A 56 -15.19 -3.77 16.24
N VAL A 57 -14.25 -2.89 15.90
CA VAL A 57 -13.10 -2.58 16.79
C VAL A 57 -12.65 -1.15 16.49
N GLU A 58 -12.95 -0.21 17.39
CA GLU A 58 -12.35 1.13 17.33
C GLU A 58 -10.86 1.03 17.71
N ALA A 59 -9.98 1.01 16.70
CA ALA A 59 -8.53 1.10 16.83
C ALA A 59 -8.00 2.09 15.78
N ARG A 60 -7.10 2.98 16.21
CA ARG A 60 -6.69 4.20 15.51
C ARG A 60 -5.21 4.12 15.17
N LEU A 61 -4.87 4.64 14.01
CA LEU A 61 -3.71 4.25 13.22
C LEU A 61 -2.75 5.40 13.02
N ALA A 62 -1.45 5.16 12.97
CA ALA A 62 -0.46 6.11 12.42
C ALA A 62 -0.13 5.70 10.98
N ALA A 63 -0.35 6.61 10.03
CA ALA A 63 -0.06 6.40 8.61
C ALA A 63 1.23 7.14 8.24
N LEU A 64 2.15 6.42 7.61
CA LEU A 64 3.39 6.97 7.05
C LEU A 64 3.29 6.90 5.53
N LEU A 65 3.48 8.05 4.88
CA LEU A 65 3.52 8.13 3.42
C LEU A 65 4.87 8.72 2.94
N PRO A 66 5.91 7.89 2.75
CA PRO A 66 7.14 8.32 2.09
C PRO A 66 6.92 8.41 0.58
N ASP A 67 7.36 9.52 -0.02
CA ASP A 67 7.44 9.69 -1.47
C ASP A 67 8.86 10.08 -1.87
N LEU A 68 9.35 9.46 -2.93
CA LEU A 68 10.68 9.69 -3.47
C LEU A 68 10.64 10.62 -4.68
N LEU A 69 11.21 11.82 -4.50
CA LEU A 69 11.33 12.80 -5.57
C LEU A 69 12.71 12.77 -6.23
N VAL A 70 12.73 12.99 -7.54
CA VAL A 70 13.96 13.10 -8.34
C VAL A 70 14.15 14.55 -8.78
N PHE A 71 15.25 15.18 -8.38
CA PHE A 71 15.64 16.48 -8.93
C PHE A 71 16.66 16.29 -10.05
N ARG A 72 16.26 16.60 -11.29
CA ARG A 72 17.07 16.39 -12.51
C ARG A 72 18.13 17.46 -12.71
N ASN A 73 19.33 17.01 -13.07
CA ASN A 73 20.24 17.69 -14.00
C ASN A 73 20.12 16.96 -15.37
N PRO A 74 20.03 17.64 -16.52
CA PRO A 74 19.32 17.12 -17.71
C PRO A 74 20.11 16.10 -18.59
N ARG A 75 20.87 15.16 -18.01
CA ARG A 75 21.74 14.25 -18.80
C ARG A 75 21.78 12.76 -18.40
N GLY A 76 20.87 12.28 -17.56
CA GLY A 76 20.90 10.90 -17.04
C GLY A 76 20.09 9.87 -17.84
N SER A 77 20.41 8.59 -17.68
CA SER A 77 19.75 7.46 -18.36
C SER A 77 18.60 6.85 -17.53
N GLU A 78 17.45 6.61 -18.15
CA GLU A 78 16.20 6.16 -17.46
C GLU A 78 16.27 4.79 -16.73
N PRO A 79 17.00 3.76 -17.18
CA PRO A 79 16.96 2.44 -16.52
C PRO A 79 17.71 2.39 -15.19
N GLU A 80 18.82 3.13 -15.01
CA GLU A 80 19.56 3.15 -13.73
C GLU A 80 18.77 3.88 -12.62
N LEU A 81 18.00 4.90 -12.99
CA LEU A 81 17.14 5.64 -12.06
C LEU A 81 16.04 4.73 -11.48
N ALA A 82 15.42 3.90 -12.32
CA ALA A 82 14.40 2.96 -11.87
C ALA A 82 14.98 1.92 -10.89
N THR A 83 16.23 1.46 -11.13
CA THR A 83 16.95 0.58 -10.20
C THR A 83 17.25 1.28 -8.87
N ALA A 84 17.73 2.53 -8.90
CA ALA A 84 18.03 3.28 -7.69
C ALA A 84 16.77 3.55 -6.84
N GLN A 85 15.65 3.91 -7.47
CA GLN A 85 14.36 4.09 -6.80
C GLN A 85 13.86 2.79 -6.17
N GLY A 86 13.96 1.66 -6.88
CA GLY A 86 13.58 0.35 -6.36
C GLY A 86 14.41 -0.09 -5.15
N VAL A 87 15.73 0.15 -5.18
CA VAL A 87 16.61 -0.15 -4.04
C VAL A 87 16.24 0.71 -2.83
N LEU A 88 16.04 2.02 -3.01
CA LEU A 88 15.67 2.91 -1.90
C LEU A 88 14.34 2.48 -1.27
N LEU A 89 13.35 2.17 -2.10
CA LEU A 89 12.05 1.68 -1.65
C LEU A 89 12.17 0.38 -0.83
N GLY A 90 13.01 -0.56 -1.25
CA GLY A 90 13.27 -1.80 -0.51
C GLY A 90 13.87 -1.55 0.87
N VAL A 91 14.75 -0.55 0.99
CA VAL A 91 15.31 -0.18 2.29
C VAL A 91 14.26 0.50 3.18
N HIS A 92 13.43 1.39 2.64
CA HIS A 92 12.32 2.00 3.40
C HIS A 92 11.33 0.96 3.92
N VAL A 93 11.00 -0.04 3.09
CA VAL A 93 10.15 -1.15 3.51
C VAL A 93 10.78 -1.88 4.70
N THR A 94 12.10 -2.11 4.66
CA THR A 94 12.82 -2.77 5.76
C THR A 94 12.77 -1.94 7.04
N ASP A 95 13.11 -0.65 6.99
CA ASP A 95 13.07 0.23 8.17
C ASP A 95 11.63 0.29 8.75
N VAL A 96 10.61 0.44 7.91
CA VAL A 96 9.22 0.46 8.38
C VAL A 96 8.81 -0.84 9.07
N LEU A 97 9.16 -2.00 8.49
CA LEU A 97 8.88 -3.31 9.09
C LEU A 97 9.64 -3.51 10.40
N CYS A 98 10.89 -3.04 10.50
CA CYS A 98 11.69 -3.08 11.73
C CYS A 98 11.11 -2.23 12.86
N PHE A 99 10.36 -1.17 12.54
CA PHE A 99 9.59 -0.39 13.53
C PHE A 99 8.16 -0.92 13.71
N GLY A 100 7.84 -2.10 13.16
CA GLY A 100 6.56 -2.79 13.33
C GLY A 100 5.39 -2.21 12.55
N GLY A 101 5.66 -1.43 11.51
CA GLY A 101 4.64 -1.00 10.57
C GLY A 101 4.28 -2.10 9.59
N ASP A 102 3.07 -2.06 9.06
CA ASP A 102 2.63 -2.92 7.96
C ASP A 102 2.52 -2.10 6.66
N ILE A 103 2.99 -2.68 5.55
CA ILE A 103 2.95 -2.02 4.24
C ILE A 103 1.61 -2.33 3.57
N LEU A 104 0.76 -1.32 3.46
CA LEU A 104 -0.55 -1.47 2.83
C LEU A 104 -0.44 -1.43 1.31
N ASN A 105 0.27 -0.44 0.77
CA ASN A 105 0.30 -0.21 -0.67
C ASN A 105 1.58 0.50 -1.11
N ILE A 106 2.03 0.17 -2.32
CA ILE A 106 3.16 0.80 -3.01
C ILE A 106 2.64 1.30 -4.36
N THR A 107 2.59 2.60 -4.56
CA THR A 107 2.05 3.24 -5.78
C THR A 107 3.07 4.16 -6.41
N GLY A 108 3.63 3.74 -7.54
CA GLY A 108 4.76 4.46 -8.12
C GLY A 108 5.89 4.55 -7.10
N ASN A 109 6.22 5.78 -6.70
CA ASN A 109 7.26 6.07 -5.70
C ASN A 109 6.72 6.30 -4.29
N VAL A 110 5.41 6.12 -4.09
CA VAL A 110 4.73 6.39 -2.82
C VAL A 110 4.49 5.07 -2.08
N LEU A 111 5.01 4.98 -0.86
CA LEU A 111 4.76 3.87 0.06
C LEU A 111 3.70 4.31 1.07
N LEU A 112 2.68 3.50 1.34
CA LEU A 112 1.74 3.74 2.43
C LEU A 112 1.88 2.63 3.47
N ALA A 113 2.30 3.02 4.68
CA ALA A 113 2.46 2.13 5.81
C ALA A 113 1.52 2.49 6.97
N LEU A 114 1.20 1.48 7.77
CA LEU A 114 0.18 1.53 8.82
C LEU A 114 0.67 0.90 10.12
N TRP A 115 0.42 1.58 11.24
CA TRP A 115 0.55 1.01 12.59
C TRP A 115 -0.83 0.95 13.23
N THR A 116 -1.38 -0.26 13.41
CA THR A 116 -2.74 -0.47 13.91
C THR A 116 -2.71 -0.71 15.41
N VAL A 117 -3.24 0.22 16.21
CA VAL A 117 -3.25 0.15 17.67
C VAL A 117 -4.54 0.70 18.29
N GLU A 118 -4.76 0.47 19.58
CA GLU A 118 -5.88 1.05 20.31
C GLU A 118 -5.72 2.58 20.48
N GLN A 119 -6.84 3.28 20.70
CA GLN A 119 -6.84 4.76 20.78
C GLN A 119 -5.95 5.31 21.91
N ASN A 120 -5.84 4.59 23.03
CA ASN A 120 -4.99 4.97 24.17
C ASN A 120 -3.48 4.79 23.90
N GLN A 121 -3.11 3.97 22.91
CA GLN A 121 -1.73 3.67 22.52
C GLN A 121 -1.20 4.60 21.43
N LEU A 122 -2.08 5.39 20.81
CA LEU A 122 -1.74 6.30 19.71
C LEU A 122 -0.56 7.22 20.03
N SER A 123 -0.51 7.81 21.22
CA SER A 123 0.58 8.73 21.60
C SER A 123 1.95 8.04 21.52
N ASP A 124 2.04 6.84 22.10
CA ASP A 124 3.26 6.04 22.12
C ASP A 124 3.71 5.65 20.70
N ILE A 125 2.75 5.24 19.87
CA ILE A 125 3.02 4.85 18.47
C ILE A 125 3.38 6.04 17.60
N ILE A 126 2.79 7.23 17.81
CA ILE A 126 3.21 8.42 17.05
C ILE A 126 4.67 8.74 17.35
N THR A 127 5.12 8.58 18.61
CA THR A 127 6.53 8.74 18.99
C THR A 127 7.43 7.71 18.31
N LEU A 128 7.01 6.44 18.27
CA LEU A 128 7.71 5.37 17.55
C LEU A 128 7.85 5.68 16.05
N VAL A 129 6.75 6.08 15.41
CA VAL A 129 6.71 6.38 13.97
C VAL A 129 7.45 7.68 13.63
N ALA A 130 7.43 8.68 14.50
CA ALA A 130 8.23 9.89 14.35
C ALA A 130 9.73 9.57 14.38
N LYS A 131 10.17 8.70 15.30
CA LYS A 131 11.56 8.22 15.34
C LYS A 131 11.93 7.43 14.09
N CYS A 132 11.09 6.48 13.67
CA CYS A 132 11.24 5.74 12.41
C CYS A 132 11.42 6.71 11.22
N SER A 133 10.57 7.74 11.15
CA SER A 133 10.61 8.75 10.09
C SER A 133 11.91 9.54 10.09
N LEU A 134 12.37 9.98 11.27
CA LEU A 134 13.66 10.68 11.42
C LEU A 134 14.83 9.81 10.98
N GLU A 135 14.86 8.53 11.37
CA GLU A 135 15.94 7.62 10.96
C GLU A 135 15.94 7.35 9.45
N ILE A 136 14.76 7.19 8.84
CA ILE A 136 14.64 7.07 7.38
C ILE A 136 15.15 8.35 6.70
N GLN A 137 14.78 9.52 7.23
CA GLN A 137 15.21 10.82 6.72
C GLN A 137 16.73 11.03 6.86
N GLU A 138 17.33 10.60 7.97
CA GLU A 138 18.78 10.68 8.21
C GLU A 138 19.57 9.76 7.28
N LYS A 139 19.11 8.52 7.10
CA LYS A 139 19.76 7.52 6.24
C LYS A 139 19.65 7.86 4.76
N PHE A 140 18.50 8.41 4.32
CA PHE A 140 18.14 8.50 2.90
C PHE A 140 17.64 9.87 2.43
N GLY A 141 17.69 10.90 3.27
CA GLY A 141 17.14 12.21 2.92
C GLY A 141 17.77 12.80 1.65
N ILE A 142 19.08 12.66 1.46
CA ILE A 142 19.71 13.03 0.18
C ILE A 142 20.51 11.85 -0.31
N TYR A 143 19.94 11.09 -1.24
CA TYR A 143 20.69 10.05 -1.94
C TYR A 143 21.24 10.61 -3.25
N HIS A 144 22.56 10.81 -3.28
CA HIS A 144 23.27 11.21 -4.47
C HIS A 144 23.48 9.99 -5.39
N THR A 145 22.76 9.97 -6.51
CA THR A 145 22.97 8.95 -7.54
C THR A 145 24.30 9.17 -8.26
N ARG A 146 24.86 8.11 -8.85
CA ARG A 146 26.13 8.16 -9.60
C ARG A 146 26.09 9.11 -10.80
N GLU A 147 24.90 9.40 -11.32
CA GLU A 147 24.67 10.34 -12.42
C GLU A 147 24.50 11.80 -11.96
N GLY A 148 24.66 12.10 -10.67
CA GLY A 148 24.55 13.46 -10.12
C GLY A 148 23.10 13.96 -9.99
N GLN A 149 22.14 13.04 -9.86
CA GLN A 149 20.75 13.34 -9.48
C GLN A 149 20.59 13.11 -7.97
N ASP A 150 19.86 14.00 -7.31
CA ASP A 150 19.55 13.88 -5.90
C ASP A 150 18.14 13.30 -5.75
N LEU A 151 18.04 12.18 -5.05
CA LEU A 151 16.78 11.64 -4.60
C LEU A 151 16.50 12.16 -3.19
N GLN A 152 15.29 12.70 -3.00
CA GLN A 152 14.90 13.28 -1.72
C GLN A 152 13.54 12.76 -1.28
N LEU A 153 13.40 12.56 0.02
CA LEU A 153 12.21 11.95 0.63
C LEU A 153 11.29 13.00 1.23
N LYS A 154 10.01 12.82 0.99
CA LYS A 154 8.93 13.55 1.66
C LYS A 154 8.16 12.58 2.52
N ILE A 155 7.96 12.90 3.79
CA ILE A 155 7.25 12.03 4.71
C ILE A 155 6.02 12.76 5.27
N GLY A 156 4.84 12.21 4.98
CA GLY A 156 3.60 12.60 5.64
C GLY A 156 3.26 11.66 6.79
N LEU A 157 2.85 12.23 7.93
CA LEU A 157 2.35 11.52 9.10
C LEU A 157 0.93 11.95 9.42
N SER A 158 0.04 10.99 9.66
CA SER A 158 -1.29 11.26 10.17
C SER A 158 -1.71 10.20 11.17
N ALA A 159 -2.55 10.57 12.14
CA ALA A 159 -3.04 9.62 13.11
C ALA A 159 -4.52 9.79 13.42
N GLY A 160 -5.28 8.70 13.41
CA GLY A 160 -6.69 8.72 13.81
C GLY A 160 -7.51 7.54 13.28
N ARG A 161 -8.78 7.78 12.98
CA ARG A 161 -9.75 6.71 12.63
C ARG A 161 -9.70 6.41 11.14
N ILE A 162 -9.46 5.15 10.82
CA ILE A 162 -9.43 4.65 9.44
C ILE A 162 -10.32 3.42 9.36
N SER A 163 -11.05 3.31 8.26
CA SER A 163 -11.89 2.17 7.94
C SER A 163 -11.27 1.41 6.78
N GLN A 164 -11.25 0.09 6.89
CA GLN A 164 -10.89 -0.81 5.80
C GLN A 164 -12.14 -1.30 5.09
N VAL A 165 -12.10 -1.32 3.77
CA VAL A 165 -13.21 -1.75 2.91
C VAL A 165 -12.67 -2.69 1.86
N ILE A 166 -13.31 -3.84 1.68
CA ILE A 166 -13.01 -4.76 0.59
C ILE A 166 -14.10 -4.59 -0.46
N VAL A 167 -13.70 -4.31 -1.70
CA VAL A 167 -14.60 -4.21 -2.86
C VAL A 167 -14.21 -5.21 -3.93
N GLY A 168 -15.16 -5.61 -4.77
CA GLY A 168 -14.97 -6.60 -5.83
C GLY A 168 -15.92 -7.79 -5.72
N ASP A 169 -15.59 -8.89 -6.36
CA ASP A 169 -16.43 -10.09 -6.45
C ASP A 169 -15.78 -11.30 -5.77
N GLU A 170 -16.29 -12.50 -6.05
CA GLU A 170 -15.76 -13.75 -5.49
C GLU A 170 -14.39 -14.15 -6.07
N GLN A 171 -14.04 -13.61 -7.24
CA GLN A 171 -12.81 -13.90 -7.98
C GLN A 171 -11.71 -12.88 -7.70
N ARG A 172 -12.07 -11.61 -7.52
CA ARG A 172 -11.15 -10.49 -7.34
C ARG A 172 -11.64 -9.52 -6.29
N GLN A 173 -10.74 -9.18 -5.37
CA GLN A 173 -11.02 -8.29 -4.25
C GLN A 173 -9.92 -7.23 -4.11
N TYR A 174 -10.33 -6.00 -3.83
CA TYR A 174 -9.45 -4.85 -3.63
C TYR A 174 -9.64 -4.32 -2.21
N LEU A 175 -8.55 -4.23 -1.46
CA LEU A 175 -8.54 -3.63 -0.14
C LEU A 175 -8.34 -2.12 -0.27
N LEU A 176 -9.26 -1.36 0.31
CA LEU A 176 -9.26 0.09 0.37
C LEU A 176 -9.17 0.55 1.82
N VAL A 177 -8.46 1.64 2.04
CA VAL A 177 -8.50 2.40 3.29
C VAL A 177 -9.18 3.73 3.04
N ILE A 178 -10.14 4.06 3.89
CA ILE A 178 -10.89 5.31 3.84
C ILE A 178 -10.91 5.95 5.21
N GLY A 179 -10.96 7.28 5.24
CA GLY A 179 -11.06 8.03 6.48
C GLY A 179 -10.33 9.36 6.38
N ARG A 180 -10.76 10.31 7.21
CA ARG A 180 -10.19 11.66 7.26
C ARG A 180 -8.67 11.64 7.48
N ASP A 181 -8.16 10.66 8.22
CA ASP A 181 -6.73 10.57 8.51
C ASP A 181 -5.91 9.99 7.34
N VAL A 182 -6.54 9.25 6.41
CA VAL A 182 -5.95 8.87 5.12
C VAL A 182 -5.78 10.10 4.23
N ASP A 183 -6.80 10.96 4.19
CA ASP A 183 -6.70 12.25 3.49
C ASP A 183 -5.65 13.15 4.15
N GLY A 184 -5.62 13.15 5.49
CA GLY A 184 -4.66 13.90 6.29
C GLY A 184 -3.21 13.52 6.02
N VAL A 185 -2.90 12.23 5.78
CA VAL A 185 -1.52 11.81 5.46
C VAL A 185 -1.11 12.25 4.05
N GLN A 186 -2.03 12.19 3.08
CA GLN A 186 -1.78 12.66 1.71
C GLN A 186 -1.58 14.19 1.69
N LEU A 187 -2.38 14.93 2.45
CA LEU A 187 -2.21 16.37 2.60
C LEU A 187 -0.87 16.71 3.26
N ALA A 188 -0.54 16.05 4.38
CA ALA A 188 0.72 16.26 5.08
C ALA A 188 1.93 16.00 4.17
N GLN A 189 1.92 14.90 3.41
CA GLN A 189 2.98 14.59 2.45
C GLN A 189 3.08 15.64 1.32
N ARG A 190 1.96 16.16 0.81
CA ARG A 190 1.98 17.21 -0.22
C ARG A 190 2.54 18.54 0.30
N LEU A 191 2.28 18.86 1.57
CA LEU A 191 2.79 20.06 2.24
C LEU A 191 4.29 19.96 2.53
N ALA A 192 4.81 18.74 2.75
CA ALA A 192 6.22 18.52 2.97
C ALA A 192 7.05 18.94 1.75
N GLN A 193 8.10 19.73 1.98
CA GLN A 193 9.17 19.88 1.01
C GLN A 193 10.11 18.68 1.07
N ALA A 194 11.02 18.64 0.12
CA ALA A 194 12.01 17.59 0.08
C ALA A 194 12.88 17.64 1.35
N ASN A 195 13.04 16.49 2.00
CA ASN A 195 13.65 16.33 3.31
C ASN A 195 12.89 16.85 4.51
N GLU A 196 11.58 16.84 4.42
CA GLU A 196 10.72 17.25 5.51
C GLU A 196 9.76 16.14 5.90
N ILE A 197 9.52 16.09 7.21
CA ILE A 197 8.50 15.26 7.83
C ILE A 197 7.40 16.22 8.28
N VAL A 198 6.18 16.01 7.79
CA VAL A 198 5.01 16.83 8.15
C VAL A 198 3.96 15.95 8.79
N LEU A 199 3.46 16.39 9.94
CA LEU A 199 2.36 15.79 10.69
C LEU A 199 1.07 16.56 10.37
N SER A 200 -0.02 15.81 10.17
CA SER A 200 -1.36 16.38 10.17
C SER A 200 -1.69 16.98 11.54
N TRP A 201 -2.56 18.00 11.59
CA TRP A 201 -2.96 18.61 12.87
C TRP A 201 -3.51 17.61 13.89
N ASN A 202 -4.23 16.59 13.41
CA ASN A 202 -4.81 15.57 14.28
C ASN A 202 -3.69 14.72 14.91
N CYS A 203 -2.69 14.33 14.11
CA CYS A 203 -1.49 13.64 14.60
C CYS A 203 -0.77 14.46 15.67
N TRP A 204 -0.55 15.76 15.43
CA TRP A 204 0.08 16.66 16.39
C TRP A 204 -0.69 16.79 17.72
N LYS A 205 -2.03 16.76 17.67
CA LYS A 205 -2.87 16.80 18.88
C LYS A 205 -2.84 15.52 19.69
N LEU A 206 -2.59 14.39 19.03
CA LEU A 206 -2.60 13.06 19.65
C LEU A 206 -1.24 12.64 20.21
N CYS A 207 -0.16 13.33 19.81
CA CYS A 207 1.19 13.07 20.26
C CYS A 207 1.57 13.82 21.55
N GLU A 208 2.61 13.34 22.23
CA GLU A 208 3.25 14.02 23.34
C GLU A 208 4.10 15.20 22.84
N GLN A 209 3.46 16.34 22.61
CA GLN A 209 4.05 17.53 21.97
C GLN A 209 5.38 18.01 22.57
N TYR A 210 5.60 17.78 23.88
CA TYR A 210 6.83 18.18 24.56
C TYR A 210 8.06 17.36 24.09
N MET A 211 7.85 16.20 23.48
CA MET A 211 8.89 15.30 22.94
C MET A 211 9.48 15.77 21.61
N PHE A 212 8.86 16.75 20.94
CA PHE A 212 9.22 17.12 19.57
C PHE A 212 9.68 18.57 19.46
N GLU A 213 10.67 18.80 18.61
CA GLU A 213 10.98 20.10 18.05
C GLU A 213 10.25 20.27 16.72
N VAL A 214 9.42 21.31 16.62
CA VAL A 214 8.51 21.48 15.50
C VAL A 214 8.37 22.92 15.03
N GLU A 215 7.98 23.07 13.77
CA GLU A 215 7.54 24.32 13.17
C GLU A 215 6.05 24.23 12.83
N ILE A 216 5.25 25.15 13.36
CA ILE A 216 3.78 25.12 13.20
C ILE A 216 3.39 25.84 11.91
N MET A 217 2.72 25.11 11.00
CA MET A 217 2.14 25.64 9.76
C MET A 217 0.65 25.96 10.00
N ARG A 218 0.37 27.15 10.56
CA ARG A 218 -0.98 27.51 11.04
C ARG A 218 -2.04 27.57 9.94
N GLU A 219 -1.67 28.03 8.74
CA GLU A 219 -2.62 28.19 7.64
C GLU A 219 -3.07 26.83 7.07
N ASP A 220 -2.17 25.85 7.10
CA ASP A 220 -2.39 24.53 6.49
C ASP A 220 -2.88 23.47 7.48
N GLU A 221 -3.12 23.83 8.74
CA GLU A 221 -3.41 22.89 9.83
C GLU A 221 -2.41 21.70 9.82
N ALA A 222 -1.12 22.01 9.84
CA ALA A 222 -0.06 21.01 9.81
C ALA A 222 1.14 21.43 10.67
N VAL A 223 1.99 20.47 10.99
CA VAL A 223 3.18 20.70 11.82
C VAL A 223 4.37 19.99 11.20
N LYS A 224 5.44 20.74 10.94
CA LYS A 224 6.68 20.19 10.45
C LYS A 224 7.54 19.71 11.61
N LEU A 225 7.91 18.44 11.59
CA LEU A 225 8.82 17.84 12.57
C LEU A 225 10.27 18.17 12.18
N ARG A 226 11.04 18.65 13.15
CA ARG A 226 12.47 18.94 13.01
C ARG A 226 13.33 17.88 13.65
N ASP A 227 13.02 17.55 14.90
CA ASP A 227 13.74 16.54 15.67
C ASP A 227 12.93 16.07 16.89
N MET A 228 13.39 15.02 17.55
CA MET A 228 12.94 14.61 18.88
C MET A 228 13.84 15.21 19.95
N ARG A 229 13.23 15.75 21.00
CA ARG A 229 13.97 16.29 22.15
C ARG A 229 14.52 15.14 22.97
N ILE A 230 15.83 15.15 23.19
CA ILE A 230 16.47 14.28 24.17
C ILE A 230 16.18 14.86 25.56
N ILE A 231 15.22 14.27 26.26
CA ILE A 231 14.83 14.67 27.61
C ILE A 231 15.24 13.55 28.54
N ASP A 232 16.23 13.75 29.41
CA ASP A 232 16.54 12.80 30.49
C ASP A 232 15.35 12.76 31.47
N PRO A 233 14.72 11.60 31.77
CA PRO A 233 15.20 10.22 31.61
C PRO A 233 14.54 9.39 30.50
N PHE A 234 14.07 10.00 29.41
CA PHE A 234 13.49 9.28 28.29
C PHE A 234 14.53 8.38 27.59
N ASP A 235 14.31 7.08 27.68
CA ASP A 235 15.03 6.05 26.92
C ASP A 235 14.13 5.54 25.79
N PHE A 236 14.58 5.74 24.54
CA PHE A 236 13.84 5.29 23.38
C PHE A 236 13.79 3.77 23.29
N ASP A 237 14.83 3.05 23.73
CA ASP A 237 14.84 1.59 23.66
C ASP A 237 13.77 1.02 24.59
N GLU A 238 13.65 1.55 25.81
CA GLU A 238 12.56 1.18 26.74
C GLU A 238 11.18 1.49 26.14
N HIS A 239 11.03 2.68 25.54
CA HIS A 239 9.79 3.07 24.86
C HIS A 239 9.45 2.14 23.69
N PHE A 240 10.45 1.74 22.91
CA PHE A 240 10.32 0.82 21.80
C PHE A 240 9.80 -0.54 22.28
N TYR A 241 10.40 -1.12 23.31
CA TYR A 241 9.94 -2.39 23.89
C TYR A 241 8.51 -2.32 24.42
N LYS A 242 8.13 -1.21 25.08
CA LYS A 242 6.74 -0.96 25.49
C LYS A 242 5.79 -0.96 24.29
N CYS A 243 6.19 -0.36 23.16
CA CYS A 243 5.34 -0.33 21.96
C CYS A 243 5.15 -1.71 21.32
N LEU A 244 6.10 -2.64 21.49
CA LEU A 244 5.99 -3.99 20.92
C LEU A 244 4.78 -4.76 21.47
N ASP A 245 4.40 -4.49 22.73
CA ASP A 245 3.21 -5.09 23.35
C ASP A 245 1.91 -4.70 22.61
N TYR A 246 1.92 -3.61 21.84
CA TYR A 246 0.78 -3.13 21.05
C TYR A 246 0.73 -3.71 19.65
N LEU A 247 1.82 -4.35 19.18
CA LEU A 247 2.02 -4.76 17.80
C LEU A 247 2.03 -6.30 17.69
N PRO A 248 0.86 -6.95 17.55
CA PRO A 248 0.71 -8.40 17.69
C PRO A 248 1.44 -9.22 16.61
N HIS A 249 1.76 -8.59 15.48
CA HIS A 249 2.46 -9.24 14.36
C HIS A 249 3.94 -8.87 14.27
N TYR A 250 4.45 -8.10 15.24
CA TYR A 250 5.87 -7.77 15.30
C TYR A 250 6.71 -9.03 15.56
N ARG A 251 7.86 -9.11 14.89
CA ARG A 251 8.84 -10.19 15.07
C ARG A 251 10.15 -9.63 15.59
N THR A 252 10.74 -10.31 16.57
CA THR A 252 12.02 -9.92 17.20
C THR A 252 13.24 -10.51 16.47
N SER A 253 13.05 -11.39 15.49
CA SER A 253 14.15 -12.03 14.76
C SER A 253 14.68 -11.12 13.65
N ALA A 254 15.99 -10.89 13.61
CA ALA A 254 16.65 -10.10 12.58
C ALA A 254 16.54 -10.71 11.17
N ASP A 255 16.33 -12.03 11.08
CA ASP A 255 16.33 -12.75 9.80
C ASP A 255 14.94 -12.78 9.14
N ILE A 256 13.87 -12.47 9.89
CA ILE A 256 12.48 -12.59 9.42
C ILE A 256 11.74 -11.28 9.69
N LEU A 257 11.62 -10.46 8.64
CA LEU A 257 10.96 -9.15 8.72
C LEU A 257 9.43 -9.22 8.82
N ARG A 258 8.81 -10.35 8.45
CA ARG A 258 7.35 -10.52 8.47
C ARG A 258 6.95 -11.90 8.96
N ALA A 259 6.01 -11.96 9.90
CA ALA A 259 5.38 -13.21 10.32
C ALA A 259 4.74 -13.98 9.14
N ALA A 260 4.35 -13.27 8.07
CA ALA A 260 3.77 -13.86 6.86
C ALA A 260 4.70 -14.86 6.14
N LEU A 261 6.02 -14.79 6.35
CA LEU A 261 6.99 -15.71 5.73
C LEU A 261 6.96 -17.12 6.34
N GLU A 262 6.41 -17.26 7.55
CA GLU A 262 6.31 -18.52 8.29
C GLU A 262 4.87 -19.05 8.32
N LEU A 263 4.01 -18.56 7.44
CA LEU A 263 2.64 -19.08 7.33
C LEU A 263 2.68 -20.53 6.87
N ASP A 264 2.05 -21.40 7.66
CA ASP A 264 1.82 -22.78 7.28
C ASP A 264 0.89 -22.86 6.06
N PRO A 265 1.06 -23.87 5.18
CA PRO A 265 0.16 -24.07 4.05
C PRO A 265 -1.30 -24.25 4.49
N ASP A 266 -2.15 -23.28 4.17
CA ASP A 266 -3.60 -23.31 4.42
C ASP A 266 -4.36 -22.99 3.12
N SER A 267 -5.04 -24.02 2.58
CA SER A 267 -5.79 -23.90 1.33
C SER A 267 -6.92 -22.87 1.37
N ALA A 268 -7.58 -22.68 2.52
CA ALA A 268 -8.71 -21.77 2.63
C ALA A 268 -8.24 -20.31 2.74
N LEU A 269 -7.16 -20.10 3.48
CA LEU A 269 -6.48 -18.80 3.54
C LEU A 269 -5.88 -18.43 2.18
N GLU A 270 -5.20 -19.37 1.53
CA GLU A 270 -4.64 -19.17 0.19
C GLU A 270 -5.72 -18.76 -0.82
N GLN A 271 -6.86 -19.48 -0.87
CA GLN A 271 -7.99 -19.13 -1.74
C GLN A 271 -8.54 -17.72 -1.47
N THR A 272 -8.46 -17.24 -0.23
CA THR A 272 -8.89 -15.89 0.14
C THR A 272 -7.87 -14.85 -0.32
N LEU A 273 -6.58 -15.06 -0.01
CA LEU A 273 -5.50 -14.13 -0.35
C LEU A 273 -5.29 -13.99 -1.87
N ARG A 274 -5.46 -15.08 -2.63
CA ARG A 274 -5.29 -15.07 -4.09
C ARG A 274 -6.26 -14.13 -4.79
N LYS A 275 -7.42 -13.81 -4.20
CA LYS A 275 -8.39 -12.84 -4.75
C LYS A 275 -7.81 -11.41 -4.83
N HIS A 276 -6.78 -11.11 -4.04
CA HIS A 276 -6.12 -9.80 -4.03
C HIS A 276 -4.95 -9.69 -5.01
N ILE A 277 -4.61 -10.77 -5.73
CA ILE A 277 -3.47 -10.82 -6.64
C ILE A 277 -3.97 -10.82 -8.09
N MET A 278 -3.28 -10.07 -8.95
CA MET A 278 -3.61 -10.02 -10.37
C MET A 278 -3.50 -11.40 -11.04
N LYS A 279 -4.47 -11.76 -11.91
CA LYS A 279 -4.53 -13.08 -12.58
C LYS A 279 -3.24 -13.46 -13.30
N ASN A 280 -2.62 -12.52 -14.01
CA ASN A 280 -1.35 -12.75 -14.71
C ASN A 280 -0.20 -13.06 -13.75
N LEU A 281 -0.14 -12.41 -12.58
CA LEU A 281 0.86 -12.67 -11.55
C LEU A 281 0.63 -14.02 -10.87
N LEU A 282 -0.63 -14.37 -10.55
CA LEU A 282 -0.99 -15.68 -10.03
C LEU A 282 -0.54 -16.81 -10.97
N LYS A 283 -0.79 -16.65 -12.28
CA LYS A 283 -0.37 -17.64 -13.28
C LYS A 283 1.15 -17.85 -13.27
N LYS A 284 1.93 -16.77 -13.15
CA LYS A 284 3.40 -16.87 -13.04
C LYS A 284 3.84 -17.59 -11.76
N ILE A 285 3.16 -17.34 -10.64
CA ILE A 285 3.41 -18.01 -9.35
C ILE A 285 3.12 -19.51 -9.49
N ASP A 286 1.98 -19.89 -10.06
CA ASP A 286 1.57 -21.30 -10.22
C ASP A 286 2.48 -22.08 -11.16
N GLU A 287 3.00 -21.40 -12.21
CA GLU A 287 3.94 -21.98 -13.16
C GLU A 287 5.38 -22.04 -12.62
N GLY A 288 5.63 -21.51 -11.41
CA GLY A 288 6.96 -21.47 -10.81
C GLY A 288 7.96 -20.65 -11.65
N GLN A 289 7.48 -19.65 -12.39
CA GLN A 289 8.36 -18.83 -13.22
C GLN A 289 9.36 -18.07 -12.34
N PRO A 290 10.65 -18.01 -12.72
CA PRO A 290 11.63 -17.22 -11.98
C PRO A 290 11.18 -15.77 -11.84
N MET A 291 11.44 -15.16 -10.68
CA MET A 291 10.97 -13.79 -10.38
C MET A 291 11.52 -12.75 -11.38
N GLU A 292 12.65 -13.03 -12.02
CA GLU A 292 13.24 -12.22 -13.09
C GLU A 292 12.30 -12.01 -14.29
N TYR A 293 11.37 -12.94 -14.54
CA TYR A 293 10.37 -12.83 -15.60
C TYR A 293 9.09 -12.12 -15.17
N ILE A 294 8.98 -11.67 -13.92
CA ILE A 294 7.85 -10.87 -13.43
C ILE A 294 7.99 -9.42 -13.91
N SER A 295 9.22 -8.88 -13.92
CA SER A 295 9.53 -7.52 -14.34
C SER A 295 9.77 -7.44 -15.86
N GLU A 296 8.93 -6.69 -16.56
CA GLU A 296 9.08 -6.46 -18.00
C GLU A 296 8.83 -4.99 -18.35
N PHE A 297 9.64 -4.44 -19.27
CA PHE A 297 9.34 -3.16 -19.91
C PHE A 297 8.50 -3.41 -21.15
N ARG A 298 7.32 -2.81 -21.20
CA ARG A 298 6.44 -2.93 -22.36
C ARG A 298 5.54 -1.73 -22.52
N THR A 299 5.10 -1.55 -23.76
CA THR A 299 4.02 -0.63 -24.09
C THR A 299 2.70 -1.20 -23.59
N VAL A 300 1.97 -0.39 -22.82
CA VAL A 300 0.62 -0.66 -22.32
C VAL A 300 -0.27 0.54 -22.62
N THR A 301 -1.58 0.32 -22.67
CA THR A 301 -2.56 1.41 -22.67
C THR A 301 -3.20 1.50 -21.29
N MET A 302 -3.04 2.65 -20.63
CA MET A 302 -3.63 2.89 -19.33
C MET A 302 -4.93 3.66 -19.46
N VAL A 303 -5.94 3.24 -18.71
CA VAL A 303 -7.21 3.96 -18.55
C VAL A 303 -7.36 4.28 -17.07
N LEU A 304 -7.40 5.58 -16.77
CA LEU A 304 -7.58 6.09 -15.42
C LEU A 304 -9.00 6.63 -15.28
N VAL A 305 -9.81 6.00 -14.44
CA VAL A 305 -11.18 6.44 -14.18
C VAL A 305 -11.21 7.11 -12.83
N SER A 306 -11.53 8.41 -12.79
CA SER A 306 -11.71 9.17 -11.55
C SER A 306 -13.19 9.38 -11.29
N LEU A 307 -13.67 8.89 -10.14
CA LEU A 307 -15.02 9.13 -9.64
C LEU A 307 -14.95 10.09 -8.46
N GLU A 308 -15.59 11.24 -8.60
CA GLU A 308 -15.71 12.22 -7.52
C GLU A 308 -17.06 12.06 -6.81
N PHE A 309 -17.03 12.07 -5.49
CA PHE A 309 -18.20 11.95 -4.62
C PHE A 309 -18.41 13.23 -3.83
N HIS A 310 -19.67 13.59 -3.59
CA HIS A 310 -19.98 14.74 -2.75
C HIS A 310 -19.54 14.49 -1.29
N LYS A 311 -18.88 15.47 -0.66
CA LYS A 311 -18.26 15.36 0.68
C LYS A 311 -19.23 14.97 1.82
N THR A 312 -20.53 15.01 1.58
CA THR A 312 -21.60 14.71 2.56
C THR A 312 -22.12 13.27 2.48
N ALA A 313 -21.60 12.44 1.57
CA ALA A 313 -22.03 11.06 1.45
C ALA A 313 -21.68 10.25 2.71
N TRP A 314 -22.64 9.49 3.22
CA TRP A 314 -22.39 8.56 4.31
C TRP A 314 -21.41 7.47 3.85
N VAL A 315 -20.49 7.06 4.73
CA VAL A 315 -19.45 6.06 4.41
C VAL A 315 -20.03 4.79 3.79
N LEU A 316 -21.14 4.28 4.31
CA LEU A 316 -21.81 3.08 3.76
C LEU A 316 -22.32 3.29 2.33
N HIS A 317 -22.85 4.47 2.03
CA HIS A 317 -23.32 4.80 0.69
C HIS A 317 -22.13 4.93 -0.28
N LEU A 318 -21.05 5.56 0.16
CA LEU A 318 -19.80 5.64 -0.60
C LEU A 318 -19.26 4.24 -0.94
N CYS A 319 -19.22 3.32 0.04
CA CYS A 319 -18.78 1.94 -0.19
C CYS A 319 -19.66 1.21 -1.21
N HIS A 320 -20.98 1.43 -1.18
CA HIS A 320 -21.90 0.86 -2.16
C HIS A 320 -21.60 1.37 -3.59
N LEU A 321 -21.42 2.68 -3.76
CA LEU A 321 -21.11 3.26 -5.07
C LEU A 321 -19.77 2.76 -5.61
N ILE A 322 -18.75 2.67 -4.75
CA ILE A 322 -17.43 2.14 -5.15
C ILE A 322 -17.54 0.66 -5.53
N GLN A 323 -18.29 -0.14 -4.77
CA GLN A 323 -18.53 -1.55 -5.09
C GLN A 323 -19.21 -1.71 -6.44
N GLU A 324 -20.27 -0.95 -6.71
CA GLU A 324 -21.02 -1.00 -7.97
C GLU A 324 -20.15 -0.57 -9.15
N ALA A 325 -19.41 0.53 -9.01
CA ALA A 325 -18.44 0.98 -10.00
C ALA A 325 -17.33 -0.05 -10.24
N ALA A 326 -16.76 -0.64 -9.18
CA ALA A 326 -15.69 -1.62 -9.29
C ALA A 326 -16.13 -2.86 -10.08
N LEU A 327 -17.35 -3.38 -9.81
CA LEU A 327 -17.91 -4.52 -10.53
C LEU A 327 -18.12 -4.21 -12.02
N TYR A 328 -18.72 -3.06 -12.32
CA TYR A 328 -18.98 -2.66 -13.70
C TYR A 328 -17.68 -2.42 -14.48
N ILE A 329 -16.76 -1.63 -13.91
CA ILE A 329 -15.45 -1.32 -14.51
C ILE A 329 -14.67 -2.61 -14.73
N SER A 330 -14.59 -3.49 -13.74
CA SER A 330 -13.88 -4.77 -13.88
C SER A 330 -14.44 -5.59 -15.04
N THR A 331 -15.77 -5.67 -15.17
CA THR A 331 -16.44 -6.43 -16.24
C THR A 331 -16.15 -5.88 -17.63
N VAL A 332 -16.30 -4.57 -17.82
CA VAL A 332 -16.07 -3.91 -19.12
C VAL A 332 -14.60 -4.03 -19.54
N ILE A 333 -13.68 -3.74 -18.62
CA ILE A 333 -12.24 -3.78 -18.87
C ILE A 333 -11.78 -5.20 -19.21
N GLU A 334 -12.24 -6.23 -18.47
CA GLU A 334 -11.90 -7.62 -18.78
C GLU A 334 -12.43 -8.07 -20.15
N THR A 335 -13.63 -7.62 -20.53
CA THR A 335 -14.20 -7.91 -21.86
C THR A 335 -13.32 -7.34 -22.97
N GLY A 336 -12.83 -6.11 -22.80
CA GLY A 336 -11.87 -5.47 -23.70
C GLY A 336 -10.45 -6.07 -23.66
N GLY A 337 -10.18 -7.06 -22.79
CA GLY A 337 -8.85 -7.65 -22.62
C GLY A 337 -7.88 -6.83 -21.77
N GLY A 338 -8.37 -5.87 -21.01
CA GLY A 338 -7.61 -5.20 -19.98
C GLY A 338 -7.82 -5.84 -18.61
N GLN A 339 -7.20 -5.23 -17.60
CA GLN A 339 -7.38 -5.61 -16.21
C GLN A 339 -7.47 -4.38 -15.33
N LEU A 340 -8.44 -4.36 -14.41
CA LEU A 340 -8.41 -3.45 -13.27
C LEU A 340 -7.25 -3.87 -12.35
N SER A 341 -6.24 -3.01 -12.25
CA SER A 341 -5.01 -3.28 -11.51
C SER A 341 -5.12 -2.82 -10.07
N ARG A 342 -5.66 -1.61 -9.86
CA ARG A 342 -5.76 -1.02 -8.52
C ARG A 342 -6.89 0.00 -8.42
N ILE A 343 -7.33 0.21 -7.19
CA ILE A 343 -8.29 1.22 -6.80
C ILE A 343 -7.65 2.08 -5.71
N PHE A 344 -7.75 3.41 -5.84
CA PHE A 344 -7.17 4.40 -4.92
C PHE A 344 -8.27 5.29 -4.35
N MET A 345 -8.09 5.73 -3.11
CA MET A 345 -8.97 6.70 -2.45
C MET A 345 -8.26 8.05 -2.33
N PHE A 346 -9.03 9.12 -2.55
CA PHE A 346 -8.62 10.52 -2.40
C PHE A 346 -9.69 11.30 -1.65
N GLU A 347 -9.37 12.51 -1.19
CA GLU A 347 -10.24 13.41 -0.40
C GLU A 347 -11.69 13.50 -0.88
N THR A 348 -11.91 13.53 -2.19
CA THR A 348 -13.24 13.70 -2.78
C THR A 348 -13.60 12.60 -3.75
N GLY A 349 -12.89 11.48 -3.76
CA GLY A 349 -13.05 10.53 -4.85
C GLY A 349 -12.36 9.19 -4.71
N CYS A 350 -12.58 8.37 -5.73
CA CYS A 350 -11.94 7.09 -5.94
C CYS A 350 -11.42 7.01 -7.37
N MET A 351 -10.24 6.43 -7.56
CA MET A 351 -9.61 6.28 -8.87
C MET A 351 -9.35 4.82 -9.17
N PHE A 352 -9.68 4.41 -10.38
CA PHE A 352 -9.50 3.05 -10.87
C PHE A 352 -8.42 3.06 -11.93
N LEU A 353 -7.34 2.34 -11.67
CA LEU A 353 -6.24 2.15 -12.62
C LEU A 353 -6.46 0.86 -13.40
N CYS A 354 -6.80 1.01 -14.67
CA CYS A 354 -7.01 -0.09 -15.59
C CYS A 354 -5.88 -0.13 -16.62
N VAL A 355 -5.39 -1.32 -16.94
CA VAL A 355 -4.25 -1.51 -17.83
C VAL A 355 -4.59 -2.53 -18.91
N PHE A 356 -4.34 -2.17 -20.16
CA PHE A 356 -4.47 -3.03 -21.34
C PHE A 356 -3.09 -3.43 -21.84
N GLY A 357 -3.01 -4.66 -22.34
CA GLY A 357 -1.77 -5.21 -22.86
C GLY A 357 -0.78 -5.58 -21.77
N LEU A 358 -1.24 -6.22 -20.69
CA LEU A 358 -0.39 -6.82 -19.66
C LEU A 358 0.27 -8.14 -20.13
N PRO A 359 1.27 -8.68 -19.40
CA PRO A 359 1.87 -9.98 -19.70
C PRO A 359 0.82 -11.08 -19.78
N GLY A 360 0.78 -11.78 -20.93
CA GLY A 360 -0.20 -12.84 -21.21
C GLY A 360 -1.51 -12.37 -21.82
N ASP A 361 -1.85 -11.08 -21.72
CA ASP A 361 -3.17 -10.53 -22.11
C ASP A 361 -3.12 -9.60 -23.33
N LYS A 362 -2.02 -9.65 -24.10
CA LYS A 362 -1.84 -8.78 -25.27
C LYS A 362 -2.85 -9.12 -26.37
N LYS A 363 -3.59 -8.13 -26.86
CA LYS A 363 -4.60 -8.28 -27.93
C LYS A 363 -4.32 -7.31 -29.09
N PRO A 364 -4.83 -7.59 -30.31
CA PRO A 364 -4.87 -6.58 -31.36
C PRO A 364 -5.81 -5.43 -30.95
N ASP A 365 -5.55 -4.23 -31.48
CA ASP A 365 -6.40 -3.05 -31.31
C ASP A 365 -6.68 -2.65 -29.85
N GLU A 366 -5.71 -2.86 -28.96
CA GLU A 366 -5.79 -2.51 -27.53
C GLU A 366 -6.25 -1.06 -27.30
N CYS A 367 -5.76 -0.11 -28.10
CA CYS A 367 -6.16 1.29 -27.98
C CYS A 367 -7.65 1.51 -28.31
N ALA A 368 -8.17 0.78 -29.30
CA ALA A 368 -9.58 0.88 -29.68
C ALA A 368 -10.47 0.29 -28.57
N HIS A 369 -10.14 -0.92 -28.10
CA HIS A 369 -10.85 -1.55 -26.98
C HIS A 369 -10.78 -0.72 -25.70
N ALA A 370 -9.64 -0.08 -25.41
CA ALA A 370 -9.49 0.80 -24.27
C ALA A 370 -10.40 2.04 -24.37
N LEU A 371 -10.50 2.66 -25.56
CA LEU A 371 -11.38 3.80 -25.81
C LEU A 371 -12.86 3.42 -25.71
N GLU A 372 -13.26 2.30 -26.30
CA GLU A 372 -14.64 1.77 -26.22
C GLU A 372 -15.02 1.45 -24.78
N SER A 373 -14.13 0.78 -24.04
CA SER A 373 -14.30 0.49 -22.62
C SER A 373 -14.44 1.77 -21.80
N SER A 374 -13.59 2.77 -22.06
CA SER A 374 -13.61 4.06 -21.37
C SER A 374 -14.94 4.79 -21.59
N PHE A 375 -15.45 4.78 -22.82
CA PHE A 375 -16.74 5.38 -23.14
C PHE A 375 -17.90 4.67 -22.43
N SER A 376 -17.92 3.33 -22.44
CA SER A 376 -18.94 2.54 -21.73
C SER A 376 -18.92 2.80 -20.22
N ILE A 377 -17.73 2.86 -19.62
CA ILE A 377 -17.56 3.18 -18.19
C ILE A 377 -18.07 4.58 -17.90
N PHE A 378 -17.69 5.57 -18.72
CA PHE A 378 -18.14 6.94 -18.56
C PHE A 378 -19.67 7.04 -18.61
N SER A 379 -20.31 6.45 -19.62
CA SER A 379 -21.78 6.43 -19.76
C SER A 379 -22.45 5.80 -18.54
N PHE A 380 -21.96 4.65 -18.07
CA PHE A 380 -22.52 3.97 -16.91
C PHE A 380 -22.39 4.81 -15.63
N CYS A 381 -21.19 5.33 -15.34
CA CYS A 381 -20.95 6.13 -14.14
C CYS A 381 -21.73 7.45 -14.20
N TRP A 382 -21.87 8.04 -15.38
CA TRP A 382 -22.64 9.26 -15.57
C TRP A 382 -24.15 9.05 -15.42
N GLU A 383 -24.70 7.91 -15.86
CA GLU A 383 -26.14 7.66 -15.77
C GLU A 383 -26.56 7.14 -14.38
N ASN A 384 -25.81 6.17 -13.83
CA ASN A 384 -26.23 5.45 -12.63
C ASN A 384 -25.66 6.02 -11.34
N LEU A 385 -24.52 6.73 -11.39
CA LEU A 385 -23.89 7.30 -10.19
C LEU A 385 -24.10 8.81 -10.10
N ALA A 386 -24.50 9.50 -11.17
CA ALA A 386 -24.74 10.95 -11.15
C ALA A 386 -26.11 11.38 -10.60
N GLU A 387 -27.00 10.45 -10.23
CA GLU A 387 -28.20 10.76 -9.43
C GLU A 387 -27.88 11.18 -7.98
N THR A 388 -26.59 11.26 -7.61
CA THR A 388 -26.12 11.79 -6.32
C THR A 388 -25.91 13.31 -6.30
N LYS A 389 -26.61 14.07 -7.17
CA LYS A 389 -26.61 15.54 -7.19
C LYS A 389 -27.36 16.18 -6.03
#